data_AF-A0A6N6ZWX7-F1
#
_entry.id   AF-A0A6N6ZWX7-F1
#
_cell.length_a   1.000
_cell.length_b   1.000
_cell.length_c   1.000
_cell.angle_alpha   90.00
_cell.angle_beta   90.00
_cell.angle_gamma   90.00
#
_symmetry.space_group_name_H-M   'P 1'
#
loop_
_entity.id
_entity.type
_entity.pdbx_description
1 polymer ?
#
loop_
_entity_poly.entity_id
_entity_poly.type
_entity_poly.pdbx_seq_one_letter_code
_entity_poly.pdbx_strand_id
1 'polypeptide(L)'
;MFSFLRSPPLALLPPAPARALRSIPGLLGLAVLALVLGEPMRAHSDALVTSAAPLGILSLQFACGAGAVQTILASWDAFMLEHARLSLYWDMAFAPAYGLALAALGERLGGGLRRGAHGGHVTAWLPLLAAAADLLENVLHLLLIAGGALVVALPACAAALLKWALLAAWLASVLAGLFGRRR
;
A
#
# COMPACT_ATOMS: atom_id res chain seq x y z
N MET A 1 37.27 18.03 17.37
CA MET A 1 35.92 18.60 17.64
C MET A 1 35.03 18.17 16.48
N PHE A 2 33.80 17.71 16.74
CA PHE A 2 32.86 16.97 15.86
C PHE A 2 32.96 15.43 15.85
N SER A 3 32.65 14.83 17.01
CA SER A 3 32.13 13.46 17.11
C SER A 3 30.69 13.55 17.61
N PHE A 4 29.73 13.78 16.70
CA PHE A 4 28.31 13.95 17.04
C PHE A 4 27.33 13.50 15.95
N LEU A 5 27.64 12.37 15.30
CA LEU A 5 26.66 11.64 14.48
C LEU A 5 26.60 10.18 14.95
N ARG A 6 26.17 9.99 16.21
CA ARG A 6 25.65 8.68 16.63
C ARG A 6 24.25 8.58 16.04
N SER A 7 24.06 7.64 15.12
CA SER A 7 22.76 7.24 14.61
C SER A 7 21.78 7.06 15.79
N PRO A 8 20.53 7.52 15.68
CA PRO A 8 19.55 7.35 16.75
C PRO A 8 19.42 5.85 17.09
N PRO A 9 19.28 5.50 18.38
CA PRO A 9 19.05 4.11 18.76
C PRO A 9 17.68 3.67 18.21
N LEU A 10 17.69 2.84 17.17
CA LEU A 10 16.52 2.17 16.58
C LEU A 10 15.85 1.15 17.54
N ALA A 11 16.09 1.25 18.85
CA ALA A 11 15.56 0.39 19.89
C ALA A 11 14.04 0.57 20.14
N LEU A 12 13.38 1.44 19.38
CA LEU A 12 11.94 1.73 19.50
C LEU A 12 11.06 1.04 18.44
N LEU A 13 11.64 0.31 17.50
CA LEU A 13 10.84 -0.43 16.51
C LEU A 13 10.47 -1.82 17.04
N PRO A 14 9.18 -2.21 16.98
CA PRO A 14 8.73 -3.54 17.39
C PRO A 14 9.51 -4.66 16.69
N PRO A 15 9.59 -5.86 17.30
CA PRO A 15 10.18 -7.01 16.65
C PRO A 15 9.45 -7.31 15.33
N ALA A 16 10.24 -7.62 14.31
CA ALA A 16 9.79 -8.06 12.99
C ALA A 16 8.74 -9.20 13.05
N PRO A 17 7.84 -9.33 12.05
CA PRO A 17 6.72 -10.28 12.03
C PRO A 17 7.07 -11.71 12.46
N ALA A 18 6.10 -12.42 13.03
CA ALA A 18 6.29 -13.73 13.65
C ALA A 18 7.04 -14.73 12.75
N ARG A 19 7.89 -15.58 13.35
CA ARG A 19 8.76 -16.55 12.64
C ARG A 19 8.01 -17.45 11.63
N ALA A 20 6.74 -17.77 11.89
CA ALA A 20 5.88 -18.56 11.01
C ALA A 20 5.57 -17.88 9.67
N LEU A 21 5.35 -16.55 9.67
CA LEU A 21 5.07 -15.76 8.46
C LEU A 21 6.28 -15.65 7.53
N ARG A 22 7.47 -15.93 8.05
CA ARG A 22 8.73 -15.92 7.29
C ARG A 22 9.01 -17.24 6.58
N SER A 23 8.27 -18.31 6.89
CA SER A 23 8.43 -19.60 6.22
C SER A 23 8.01 -19.52 4.75
N ILE A 24 8.55 -20.38 3.88
CA ILE A 24 8.12 -20.43 2.46
C ILE A 24 6.61 -20.71 2.36
N PRO A 25 6.05 -21.68 3.09
CA PRO A 25 4.60 -21.90 3.09
C PRO A 25 3.81 -20.69 3.58
N GLY A 26 4.28 -20.00 4.62
CA GLY A 26 3.63 -18.78 5.13
C GLY A 26 3.60 -17.65 4.10
N LEU A 27 4.72 -17.42 3.42
CA LEU A 27 4.82 -16.42 2.35
C LEU A 27 3.91 -16.78 1.16
N LEU A 28 3.91 -18.04 0.74
CA LEU A 28 3.01 -18.52 -0.33
C LEU A 28 1.55 -18.37 0.07
N GLY A 29 1.19 -18.71 1.32
CA GLY A 29 -0.16 -18.53 1.84
C GLY A 29 -0.61 -17.07 1.82
N LEU A 30 0.26 -16.14 2.24
CA LEU A 30 -0.02 -14.70 2.18
C LEU A 30 -0.12 -14.19 0.74
N ALA A 31 0.74 -14.66 -0.17
CA ALA A 31 0.69 -14.28 -1.58
C ALA A 31 -0.59 -14.79 -2.25
N VAL A 32 -0.99 -16.04 -2.00
CA VAL A 32 -2.26 -16.59 -2.49
C VAL A 32 -3.44 -15.82 -1.90
N LEU A 33 -3.42 -15.52 -0.61
CA LEU A 33 -4.46 -14.70 0.02
C LEU A 33 -4.56 -13.33 -0.65
N ALA A 34 -3.43 -12.65 -0.87
CA ALA A 34 -3.40 -11.37 -1.56
C ALA A 34 -3.98 -11.47 -2.99
N LEU A 35 -3.67 -12.54 -3.74
CA LEU A 35 -4.25 -12.76 -5.07
C LEU A 35 -5.77 -13.01 -5.02
N VAL A 36 -6.23 -13.84 -4.07
CA VAL A 36 -7.66 -14.14 -3.87
C VAL A 36 -8.46 -12.89 -3.51
N LEU A 37 -7.87 -11.97 -2.74
CA LEU A 37 -8.51 -10.70 -2.36
C LEU A 37 -8.38 -9.62 -3.44
N GLY A 38 -7.27 -9.59 -4.18
CA GLY A 38 -7.00 -8.60 -5.21
C GLY A 38 -7.81 -8.79 -6.49
N GLU A 39 -8.15 -10.03 -6.85
CA GLU A 39 -8.95 -10.30 -8.05
C GLU A 39 -10.38 -9.73 -7.99
N PRO A 40 -11.19 -9.96 -6.93
CA PRO A 40 -12.51 -9.34 -6.84
C PRO A 40 -12.43 -7.81 -6.74
N MET A 41 -11.43 -7.25 -6.05
CA MET A 41 -11.15 -5.80 -6.05
C MET A 41 -10.98 -5.29 -7.49
N ARG A 42 -10.11 -5.92 -8.28
CA ARG A 42 -9.85 -5.56 -9.67
C ARG A 42 -11.12 -5.66 -10.52
N ALA A 43 -11.87 -6.75 -10.39
CA ALA A 43 -13.12 -6.96 -11.13
C ALA A 43 -14.16 -5.87 -10.84
N HIS A 44 -14.28 -5.41 -9.59
CA HIS A 44 -15.14 -4.29 -9.25
C HIS A 44 -14.61 -2.95 -9.79
N SER A 45 -13.30 -2.72 -9.77
CA SER A 45 -12.70 -1.51 -10.35
C SER A 45 -12.89 -1.42 -11.87
N ASP A 46 -12.88 -2.55 -12.59
CA ASP A 46 -13.09 -2.59 -14.04
C ASP A 46 -14.48 -2.05 -14.43
N ALA A 47 -15.48 -2.17 -13.55
CA ALA A 47 -16.82 -1.62 -13.75
C ALA A 47 -16.92 -0.09 -13.61
N LEU A 48 -15.85 0.58 -13.17
CA LEU A 48 -15.84 2.01 -12.85
C LEU A 48 -15.24 2.89 -13.96
N VAL A 49 -14.86 2.29 -15.10
CA VAL A 49 -14.18 2.99 -16.17
C VAL A 49 -15.14 3.92 -16.91
N THR A 50 -14.85 5.22 -16.86
CA THR A 50 -15.57 6.26 -17.60
C THR A 50 -14.58 7.22 -18.25
N SER A 51 -15.06 8.19 -19.04
CA SER A 51 -14.20 9.25 -19.58
C SER A 51 -13.58 10.14 -18.49
N ALA A 52 -14.27 10.28 -17.35
CA ALA A 52 -13.77 11.02 -16.19
C ALA A 52 -12.88 10.16 -15.27
N ALA A 53 -13.09 8.85 -15.28
CA ALA A 53 -12.34 7.88 -14.48
C ALA A 53 -11.73 6.76 -15.37
N PRO A 54 -10.74 7.09 -16.23
CA PRO A 54 -10.19 6.12 -17.19
C PRO A 54 -9.45 4.94 -16.54
N LEU A 55 -9.09 5.07 -15.26
CA LEU A 55 -8.43 4.03 -14.47
C LEU A 55 -9.36 3.46 -13.38
N GLY A 56 -10.67 3.66 -13.50
CA GLY A 56 -11.65 3.21 -12.52
C GLY A 56 -11.39 3.80 -11.14
N ILE A 57 -11.30 2.94 -10.10
CA ILE A 57 -11.10 3.40 -8.72
C ILE A 57 -9.79 4.19 -8.56
N LEU A 58 -8.74 3.84 -9.33
CA LEU A 58 -7.45 4.53 -9.26
C LEU A 58 -7.54 6.00 -9.69
N SER A 59 -8.46 6.33 -10.61
CA SER A 59 -8.70 7.73 -10.96
C SER A 59 -9.16 8.56 -9.77
N LEU A 60 -9.99 7.97 -8.89
CA LEU A 60 -10.39 8.61 -7.64
C LEU A 60 -9.21 8.72 -6.67
N GLN A 61 -8.38 7.68 -6.57
CA GLN A 61 -7.22 7.66 -5.66
C GLN A 61 -6.18 8.76 -5.96
N PHE A 62 -6.03 9.13 -7.23
CA PHE A 62 -5.13 10.20 -7.65
C PHE A 62 -5.81 11.59 -7.73
N ALA A 63 -7.10 11.69 -7.38
CA ALA A 63 -7.85 12.93 -7.41
C ALA A 63 -7.63 13.77 -6.13
N CYS A 64 -6.55 14.55 -6.10
CA CYS A 64 -6.20 15.41 -4.96
C CYS A 64 -7.12 16.64 -4.77
N GLY A 65 -8.01 16.94 -5.72
CA GLY A 65 -8.83 18.15 -5.71
C GLY A 65 -10.33 17.88 -5.67
N ALA A 66 -11.06 18.69 -4.91
CA ALA A 66 -12.52 18.59 -4.76
C ALA A 66 -13.28 18.61 -6.11
N GLY A 67 -12.80 19.39 -7.09
CA GLY A 67 -13.41 19.42 -8.42
C GLY A 67 -13.24 18.12 -9.20
N ALA A 68 -12.03 17.54 -9.17
CA ALA A 68 -11.75 16.26 -9.85
C ALA A 68 -12.55 15.11 -9.22
N VAL A 69 -12.59 15.05 -7.89
CA VAL A 69 -13.41 14.07 -7.15
C VAL A 69 -14.88 14.20 -7.53
N GLN A 70 -15.43 15.42 -7.54
CA GLN A 70 -16.83 15.63 -7.96
C GLN A 70 -17.09 15.16 -9.38
N THR A 71 -16.22 15.50 -10.33
CA THR A 71 -16.36 15.07 -11.73
C THR A 71 -16.35 13.56 -11.86
N ILE A 72 -15.47 12.87 -11.12
CA ILE A 72 -15.40 11.40 -11.11
C ILE A 72 -16.66 10.80 -10.51
N LEU A 73 -17.04 11.22 -9.29
CA LEU A 73 -18.21 10.67 -8.60
C LEU A 73 -19.51 10.96 -9.34
N ALA A 74 -19.64 12.12 -9.99
CA ALA A 74 -20.78 12.45 -10.84
C ALA A 74 -20.85 11.63 -12.13
N SER A 75 -19.73 11.03 -12.56
CA SER A 75 -19.70 10.12 -13.71
C SER A 75 -20.14 8.69 -13.36
N TRP A 76 -20.25 8.37 -12.08
CA TRP A 76 -20.65 7.05 -11.59
C TRP A 76 -22.12 7.06 -11.18
N ASP A 77 -22.91 6.16 -11.78
CA ASP A 77 -24.29 5.94 -11.38
C ASP A 77 -24.36 5.11 -10.07
N ALA A 78 -25.58 4.82 -9.60
CA ALA A 78 -25.79 4.05 -8.37
C ALA A 78 -25.16 2.64 -8.42
N PHE A 79 -25.13 2.01 -9.60
CA PHE A 79 -24.55 0.69 -9.78
C PHE A 79 -23.01 0.74 -9.69
N MET A 80 -22.40 1.73 -10.35
CA MET A 80 -20.96 1.99 -10.28
C MET A 80 -20.53 2.39 -8.87
N LEU A 81 -21.28 3.24 -8.18
CA LEU A 81 -20.97 3.64 -6.80
C LEU A 81 -20.95 2.43 -5.85
N GLU A 82 -21.83 1.45 -6.06
CA GLU A 82 -21.80 0.20 -5.29
C GLU A 82 -20.56 -0.64 -5.60
N HIS A 83 -20.16 -0.73 -6.88
CA HIS A 83 -18.91 -1.39 -7.27
C HIS A 83 -17.69 -0.67 -6.68
N ALA A 84 -17.71 0.66 -6.60
CA ALA A 84 -16.65 1.43 -5.98
C ALA A 84 -16.51 1.10 -4.48
N ARG A 85 -17.63 1.00 -3.75
CA ARG A 85 -17.62 0.58 -2.34
C ARG A 85 -17.06 -0.84 -2.18
N LEU A 86 -17.56 -1.79 -2.98
CA LEU A 86 -17.11 -3.18 -2.93
C LEU A 86 -15.62 -3.29 -3.26
N SER A 87 -15.15 -2.59 -4.27
CA SER A 87 -13.72 -2.50 -4.61
C SER A 87 -12.89 -2.06 -3.41
N LEU A 88 -13.30 -0.98 -2.72
CA LEU A 88 -12.58 -0.46 -1.55
C LEU A 88 -12.63 -1.43 -0.36
N TYR A 89 -13.74 -2.14 -0.13
CA TYR A 89 -13.81 -3.14 0.94
C TYR A 89 -12.88 -4.33 0.68
N TRP A 90 -12.79 -4.78 -0.57
CA TRP A 90 -11.81 -5.80 -0.96
C TRP A 90 -10.38 -5.29 -0.83
N ASP A 91 -10.12 -4.03 -1.20
CA ASP A 91 -8.81 -3.38 -1.04
C ASP A 91 -8.39 -3.30 0.44
N MET A 92 -9.34 -2.98 1.33
CA MET A 92 -9.09 -3.00 2.78
C MET A 92 -8.69 -4.39 3.32
N ALA A 93 -9.24 -5.47 2.77
CA ALA A 93 -8.83 -6.83 3.14
C ALA A 93 -7.49 -7.21 2.49
N PHE A 94 -7.28 -6.79 1.24
CA PHE A 94 -6.04 -7.00 0.49
C PHE A 94 -4.84 -6.33 1.14
N ALA A 95 -5.02 -5.13 1.70
CA ALA A 95 -3.95 -4.31 2.28
C ALA A 95 -3.09 -5.03 3.33
N PRO A 96 -3.66 -5.61 4.40
CA PRO A 96 -2.90 -6.43 5.35
C PRO A 96 -2.23 -7.64 4.71
N ALA A 97 -2.88 -8.30 3.75
CA ALA A 97 -2.35 -9.50 3.11
C ALA A 97 -1.09 -9.19 2.28
N TYR A 98 -1.15 -8.17 1.41
CA TYR A 98 0.04 -7.77 0.64
C TYR A 98 1.11 -7.18 1.56
N GLY A 99 0.73 -6.37 2.57
CA GLY A 99 1.66 -5.73 3.48
C GLY A 99 2.52 -6.76 4.22
N LEU A 100 1.88 -7.81 4.74
CA LEU A 100 2.56 -8.93 5.40
C LEU A 100 3.38 -9.76 4.40
N ALA A 101 2.85 -10.04 3.21
CA ALA A 101 3.56 -10.80 2.18
C ALA A 101 4.87 -10.12 1.76
N LEU A 102 4.79 -8.82 1.45
CA LEU A 102 5.94 -8.00 1.03
C LEU A 102 6.91 -7.77 2.18
N ALA A 103 6.45 -7.60 3.42
CA ALA A 103 7.32 -7.52 4.58
C ALA A 103 8.13 -8.82 4.77
N ALA A 104 7.47 -9.99 4.74
CA ALA A 104 8.12 -11.29 4.83
C ALA A 104 9.08 -11.54 3.67
N LEU A 105 8.70 -11.16 2.45
CA LEU A 105 9.56 -11.24 1.27
C LEU A 105 10.78 -10.32 1.39
N GLY A 106 10.56 -9.09 1.85
CA GLY A 106 11.60 -8.08 2.09
C GLY A 106 12.61 -8.52 3.12
N GLU A 107 12.22 -9.27 4.16
CA GLU A 107 13.17 -9.87 5.10
C GLU A 107 14.02 -10.98 4.47
N ARG A 108 13.40 -11.83 3.64
CA ARG A 108 14.09 -12.94 2.98
C ARG A 108 15.06 -12.45 1.89
N LEU A 109 14.64 -11.47 1.09
CA LEU A 109 15.42 -10.92 -0.03
C LEU A 109 16.36 -9.78 0.40
N GLY A 110 15.99 -9.01 1.43
CA GLY A 110 16.73 -7.85 1.95
C GLY A 110 18.09 -8.16 2.58
N GLY A 111 18.52 -9.42 2.52
CA GLY A 111 19.86 -9.81 2.94
C GLY A 111 21.04 -9.15 2.21
N GLY A 112 20.82 -8.25 1.25
CA GLY A 112 21.87 -7.43 0.62
C GLY A 112 22.24 -6.17 1.42
N LEU A 113 21.28 -5.60 2.17
CA LEU A 113 21.55 -4.53 3.15
C LEU A 113 22.12 -5.10 4.47
N ARG A 114 22.36 -6.41 4.57
CA ARG A 114 23.00 -7.08 5.72
C ARG A 114 24.46 -6.70 5.94
N ARG A 115 25.06 -5.85 5.10
CA ARG A 115 26.34 -5.21 5.44
C ARG A 115 26.23 -4.24 6.63
N GLY A 116 25.05 -4.06 7.23
CA GLY A 116 24.88 -3.57 8.59
C GLY A 116 23.63 -4.15 9.28
N ALA A 117 23.61 -4.14 10.62
CA ALA A 117 22.52 -4.65 11.47
C ALA A 117 21.13 -4.02 11.24
N HIS A 118 21.04 -2.99 10.39
CA HIS A 118 19.88 -2.12 10.21
C HIS A 118 19.10 -2.37 8.90
N GLY A 119 19.67 -3.12 7.95
CA GLY A 119 19.12 -3.26 6.60
C GLY A 119 17.85 -4.10 6.48
N GLY A 120 17.73 -5.16 7.29
CA GLY A 120 16.58 -6.07 7.26
C GLY A 120 15.31 -5.50 7.92
N HIS A 121 15.45 -4.48 8.76
CA HIS A 121 14.31 -3.85 9.44
C HIS A 121 13.57 -2.87 8.52
N VAL A 122 14.30 -2.09 7.72
CA VAL A 122 13.69 -1.11 6.80
C VAL A 122 12.85 -1.80 5.72
N THR A 123 13.33 -2.92 5.16
CA THR A 123 12.60 -3.66 4.12
C THR A 123 11.37 -4.41 4.63
N ALA A 124 11.22 -4.58 5.95
CA ALA A 124 10.03 -5.17 6.57
C ALA A 124 8.97 -4.12 6.90
N TRP A 125 9.37 -2.92 7.31
CA TRP A 125 8.45 -1.88 7.77
C TRP A 125 7.76 -1.10 6.65
N LEU A 126 8.45 -0.85 5.53
CA LEU A 126 7.88 -0.04 4.44
C LEU A 126 6.55 -0.59 3.90
N PRO A 127 6.38 -1.91 3.64
CA PRO A 127 5.11 -2.45 3.17
C PRO A 127 4.00 -2.41 4.21
N LEU A 128 4.34 -2.52 5.50
CA LEU A 128 3.36 -2.42 6.60
C LEU A 128 2.84 -0.99 6.74
N LEU A 129 3.73 0.00 6.62
CA LEU A 129 3.34 1.41 6.58
C LEU A 129 2.51 1.72 5.32
N ALA A 130 2.87 1.12 4.18
CA ALA A 130 2.08 1.26 2.96
C ALA A 130 0.67 0.68 3.14
N ALA A 131 0.52 -0.50 3.74
CA ALA A 131 -0.78 -1.09 4.04
C ALA A 131 -1.60 -0.25 5.02
N ALA A 132 -0.96 0.38 6.01
CA ALA A 132 -1.66 1.31 6.91
C ALA A 132 -2.15 2.57 6.18
N ALA A 133 -1.34 3.11 5.27
CA ALA A 133 -1.74 4.23 4.42
C ALA A 133 -2.87 3.85 3.45
N ASP A 134 -2.85 2.62 2.92
CA ASP A 134 -3.92 2.04 2.09
C ASP A 134 -5.25 1.97 2.84
N LEU A 135 -5.25 1.42 4.06
CA LEU A 135 -6.45 1.36 4.91
C LEU A 135 -7.03 2.74 5.20
N LEU A 136 -6.17 3.71 5.52
CA LEU A 136 -6.60 5.10 5.75
C LEU A 136 -7.22 5.69 4.48
N GLU A 137 -6.55 5.53 3.35
CA GLU A 137 -7.03 5.99 2.05
C GLU A 137 -8.41 5.42 1.70
N ASN A 138 -8.59 4.10 1.84
CA ASN A 138 -9.87 3.44 1.55
C ASN A 138 -11.00 3.96 2.42
N VAL A 139 -10.75 4.19 3.72
CA VAL A 139 -11.73 4.82 4.61
C VAL A 139 -12.11 6.23 4.14
N LEU A 140 -11.13 7.03 3.74
CA LEU A 140 -11.38 8.40 3.26
C LEU A 140 -12.14 8.42 1.92
N HIS A 141 -11.85 7.50 1.00
CA HIS A 141 -12.63 7.37 -0.24
C HIS A 141 -14.04 6.85 0.00
N LEU A 142 -14.25 5.93 0.93
CA LEU A 142 -15.58 5.50 1.33
C LEU A 142 -16.40 6.67 1.88
N LEU A 143 -15.79 7.58 2.65
CA LEU A 143 -16.45 8.80 3.11
C LEU A 143 -16.85 9.71 1.94
N LEU A 144 -15.98 9.89 0.93
CA LEU A 144 -16.30 10.68 -0.26
C LEU A 144 -17.45 10.06 -1.07
N ILE A 145 -17.44 8.74 -1.28
CA ILE A 145 -18.50 8.00 -1.98
C ILE A 145 -19.83 8.04 -1.21
N ALA A 146 -19.79 8.12 0.12
CA ALA A 146 -20.97 8.28 0.96
C ALA A 146 -21.53 9.71 0.98
N GLY A 147 -20.98 10.64 0.18
CA GLY A 147 -21.39 12.04 0.13
C GLY A 147 -20.77 12.91 1.23
N GLY A 148 -19.66 12.46 1.82
CA GLY A 148 -18.91 13.21 2.82
C GLY A 148 -18.28 14.50 2.28
N ALA A 149 -17.75 15.31 3.18
CA ALA A 149 -17.18 16.61 2.82
C ALA A 149 -15.97 16.48 1.88
N LEU A 150 -15.96 17.25 0.79
CA LEU A 150 -14.89 17.22 -0.22
C LEU A 150 -13.51 17.66 0.30
N VAL A 151 -13.44 18.26 1.49
CA VAL A 151 -12.18 18.54 2.19
C VAL A 151 -11.37 17.26 2.45
N VAL A 152 -12.02 16.09 2.45
CA VAL A 152 -11.40 14.77 2.61
C VAL A 152 -10.63 14.31 1.36
N ALA A 153 -10.86 14.93 0.18
CA ALA A 153 -10.19 14.58 -1.08
C ALA A 153 -8.66 14.65 -1.00
N LEU A 154 -8.12 15.74 -0.45
CA LEU A 154 -6.67 15.92 -0.35
C LEU A 154 -6.02 14.91 0.61
N PRO A 155 -6.54 14.70 1.85
CA PRO A 155 -6.08 13.63 2.72
C PRO A 155 -6.14 12.22 2.08
N ALA A 156 -7.21 11.91 1.34
CA ALA A 156 -7.36 10.61 0.68
C ALA A 156 -6.26 10.40 -0.38
N CYS A 157 -6.07 11.40 -1.25
CA CYS A 157 -5.02 11.39 -2.26
C CYS A 157 -3.61 11.35 -1.64
N ALA A 158 -3.37 12.10 -0.56
CA ALA A 158 -2.10 12.09 0.15
C ALA A 158 -1.78 10.70 0.73
N ALA A 159 -2.78 10.01 1.28
CA ALA A 159 -2.62 8.63 1.77
C ALA A 159 -2.32 7.66 0.62
N ALA A 160 -3.02 7.77 -0.52
CA ALA A 160 -2.72 6.99 -1.73
C ALA A 160 -1.28 7.21 -2.23
N LEU A 161 -0.85 8.47 -2.35
CA LEU A 161 0.49 8.82 -2.81
C LEU A 161 1.56 8.31 -1.83
N LEU A 162 1.30 8.42 -0.51
CA LEU A 162 2.20 7.89 0.52
C LEU A 162 2.35 6.37 0.39
N LYS A 163 1.25 5.62 0.21
CA LYS A 163 1.27 4.18 -0.06
C LYS A 163 2.20 3.85 -1.24
N TRP A 164 1.97 4.49 -2.40
CA TRP A 164 2.73 4.21 -3.60
C TRP A 164 4.22 4.58 -3.45
N ALA A 165 4.53 5.68 -2.77
CA ALA A 165 5.90 6.09 -2.48
C ALA A 165 6.62 5.06 -1.58
N LEU A 166 5.94 4.55 -0.53
CA LEU A 166 6.48 3.53 0.37
C LEU A 166 6.74 2.20 -0.36
N LEU A 167 5.83 1.78 -1.24
CA LEU A 167 5.99 0.57 -2.07
C LEU A 167 7.13 0.73 -3.09
N ALA A 168 7.26 1.89 -3.71
CA ALA A 168 8.36 2.19 -4.62
C ALA A 168 9.73 2.16 -3.89
N ALA A 169 9.80 2.78 -2.70
CA ALA A 169 11.01 2.76 -1.87
C ALA A 169 11.38 1.35 -1.39
N TRP A 170 10.37 0.54 -1.04
CA TRP A 170 10.57 -0.86 -0.70
C TRP A 170 11.15 -1.64 -1.88
N LEU A 171 10.55 -1.51 -3.06
CA LEU A 171 11.01 -2.20 -4.26
C LEU A 171 12.44 -1.81 -4.62
N ALA A 172 12.75 -0.50 -4.60
CA ALA A 172 14.10 -0.01 -4.84
C ALA A 172 15.11 -0.60 -3.85
N SER A 173 14.75 -0.69 -2.56
CA SER A 173 15.59 -1.29 -1.51
C SER A 173 15.85 -2.78 -1.75
N VAL A 174 14.82 -3.53 -2.15
CA VAL A 174 14.94 -4.96 -2.47
C VAL A 174 15.81 -5.16 -3.71
N LEU A 175 15.58 -4.41 -4.78
CA LEU A 175 16.37 -4.51 -6.01
C LEU A 175 17.84 -4.14 -5.79
N ALA A 176 18.11 -3.06 -5.05
CA ALA A 176 19.46 -2.68 -4.67
C ALA A 176 20.16 -3.81 -3.87
N GLY A 177 19.42 -4.44 -2.95
CA GLY A 177 19.92 -5.60 -2.20
C GLY A 177 20.18 -6.84 -3.06
N LEU A 178 19.41 -7.08 -4.11
CA LEU A 178 19.60 -8.23 -5.01
C LEU A 178 20.77 -8.02 -5.98
N PHE A 179 20.88 -6.84 -6.59
CA PHE A 179 21.93 -6.55 -7.57
C PHE A 179 23.26 -6.16 -6.91
N GLY A 180 23.23 -5.56 -5.72
CA GLY A 180 24.44 -5.23 -4.95
C GLY A 180 25.18 -6.45 -4.37
N ARG A 181 24.56 -7.63 -4.32
CA ARG A 181 25.20 -8.89 -3.88
C ARG A 181 26.13 -9.53 -4.92
N ARG A 182 26.08 -9.08 -6.19
CA ARG A 182 26.84 -9.68 -7.30
C ARG A 182 28.20 -8.99 -7.56
N ARG A 183 28.72 -8.20 -6.62
CA ARG A 183 30.06 -7.59 -6.64
C ARG A 183 30.76 -7.83 -5.31
#